data_AF-A0A4Q7NC23-F1
#
_entry.id   AF-A0A4Q7NC23-F1
#
_cell.length_a   1.000
_cell.length_b   1.000
_cell.length_c   1.000
_cell.angle_alpha   90.00
_cell.angle_beta   90.00
_cell.angle_gamma   90.00
#
_symmetry.space_group_name_H-M   'P 1'
#
loop_
_entity.id
_entity.type
_entity.pdbx_description
1 polymer ?
#
loop_
_entity_poly.entity_id
_entity_poly.type
_entity_poly.pdbx_seq_one_letter_code
_entity_poly.pdbx_strand_id
1 'polypeptide(L)'
;MFAVAGTAHLLRPRPFDAIIPPALPHPRAWTIGSGIAELALASGLLTGDPRVRRASAYAAAGLLVGVFPGNLQMCWAAWHDPDAGRGYRALTVLRLPVQVPLVLAALAVAGEPAVPPVVSSVV
;
A
#
# COMPACT_ATOMS: atom_id res chain seq x y z
N MET A 1 -0.56 2.65 6.75
CA MET A 1 0.49 2.29 5.76
C MET A 1 0.30 3.07 4.47
N PHE A 2 -0.83 2.94 3.76
CA PHE A 2 -1.07 3.66 2.50
C PHE A 2 -0.92 5.18 2.57
N ALA A 3 -1.42 5.85 3.63
CA ALA A 3 -1.22 7.29 3.79
C ALA A 3 0.26 7.71 3.83
N VAL A 4 1.09 6.94 4.53
CA VAL A 4 2.53 7.19 4.66
C VAL A 4 3.25 6.89 3.33
N ALA A 5 2.92 5.76 2.69
CA ALA A 5 3.50 5.37 1.40
C ALA A 5 3.13 6.37 0.28
N GLY A 6 1.85 6.74 0.18
CA GLY A 6 1.37 7.68 -0.83
C GLY A 6 1.98 9.07 -0.65
N THR A 7 2.12 9.52 0.59
CA THR A 7 2.84 10.77 0.90
C THR A 7 4.32 10.67 0.48
N ALA A 8 4.99 9.54 0.73
CA ALA A 8 6.37 9.35 0.32
C ALA A 8 6.55 9.32 -1.21
N HIS A 9 5.63 8.68 -1.94
CA HIS A 9 5.62 8.67 -3.41
C HIS A 9 5.54 10.09 -3.99
N LEU A 10 4.71 10.96 -3.38
CA LEU A 10 4.53 12.33 -3.84
C LEU A 10 5.68 13.26 -3.42
N LEU A 11 6.21 13.12 -2.21
CA LEU A 11 7.29 13.99 -1.69
C LEU A 11 8.69 13.60 -2.19
N ARG A 12 8.94 12.30 -2.40
CA ARG A 12 10.25 11.78 -2.82
C ARG A 12 10.09 10.70 -3.89
N PRO A 13 9.64 11.03 -5.11
CA PRO A 13 9.35 10.04 -6.16
C PRO A 13 10.58 9.34 -6.74
N ARG A 14 11.75 9.98 -6.78
CA ARG A 14 12.95 9.48 -7.49
C ARG A 14 13.38 8.04 -7.12
N PRO A 15 13.43 7.63 -5.83
CA PRO A 15 13.77 6.26 -5.46
C PRO A 15 12.73 5.23 -5.94
N PHE A 16 11.47 5.63 -6.08
CA PHE A 16 10.38 4.76 -6.52
C PHE A 16 10.32 4.66 -8.05
N ASP A 17 10.64 5.75 -8.76
CA ASP A 17 10.79 5.74 -10.23
C ASP A 17 11.77 4.64 -10.67
N ALA A 18 12.85 4.44 -9.90
CA ALA A 18 13.89 3.45 -10.17
C ALA A 18 13.45 1.99 -9.99
N ILE A 19 12.32 1.75 -9.31
CA ILE A 19 11.75 0.42 -9.08
C ILE A 19 10.75 0.06 -10.20
N ILE A 20 10.24 1.05 -10.93
CA ILE A 20 9.30 0.81 -12.04
C ILE A 20 10.00 -0.01 -13.14
N PRO A 21 9.41 -1.14 -13.59
CA PRO A 21 9.99 -1.95 -14.65
C PRO A 21 10.29 -1.14 -15.92
N PRO A 22 11.42 -1.38 -16.62
CA PRO A 22 11.79 -0.67 -17.84
C PRO A 22 10.76 -0.79 -18.98
N ALA A 23 9.92 -1.82 -18.95
CA ALA A 23 8.85 -2.04 -19.92
C ALA A 23 7.69 -1.03 -19.80
N LEU A 24 7.59 -0.30 -18.68
CA LEU A 24 6.55 0.70 -18.46
C LEU A 24 7.08 2.10 -18.81
N PRO A 25 6.43 2.82 -19.75
CA PRO A 25 6.83 4.18 -20.09
C PRO A 25 6.49 5.15 -18.95
N HIS A 26 7.27 6.22 -18.84
CA HIS A 26 7.06 7.32 -17.89
C HIS A 26 6.99 6.89 -16.40
N PRO A 27 8.08 6.36 -15.80
CA PRO A 27 8.13 5.92 -14.40
C PRO A 27 7.52 6.92 -13.40
N ARG A 28 7.77 8.22 -13.60
CA ARG A 28 7.23 9.28 -12.75
C ARG A 28 5.71 9.34 -12.71
N ALA A 29 5.05 9.11 -13.85
CA ALA A 29 3.60 9.12 -13.92
C ALA A 29 3.00 7.97 -13.10
N TRP A 30 3.63 6.79 -13.16
CA TRP A 30 3.25 5.63 -12.35
C TRP A 30 3.45 5.87 -10.85
N THR A 31 4.57 6.47 -10.45
CA THR A 31 4.84 6.81 -9.05
C THR A 31 3.86 7.84 -8.48
N ILE A 32 3.51 8.87 -9.25
CA ILE A 32 2.51 9.87 -8.80
C ILE A 32 1.12 9.24 -8.75
N GLY A 33 0.75 8.48 -9.79
CA GLY A 33 -0.55 7.80 -9.88
C GLY A 33 -0.76 6.80 -8.75
N SER A 34 0.25 6.01 -8.42
CA SER A 34 0.19 5.10 -7.27
C SER A 34 0.09 5.86 -5.95
N GLY A 35 0.80 6.98 -5.79
CA GLY A 35 0.69 7.83 -4.60
C GLY A 35 -0.73 8.37 -4.36
N ILE A 36 -1.39 8.82 -5.43
CA ILE A 36 -2.80 9.26 -5.37
C ILE A 36 -3.72 8.09 -5.03
N ALA A 37 -3.53 6.93 -5.68
CA ALA A 37 -4.34 5.74 -5.41
C ALA A 37 -4.20 5.28 -3.95
N GLU A 38 -3.00 5.31 -3.37
CA GLU A 38 -2.77 4.96 -1.97
C GLU A 38 -3.45 5.93 -1.00
N LEU A 39 -3.43 7.24 -1.29
CA LEU A 39 -4.18 8.21 -0.49
C LEU A 39 -5.69 7.98 -0.59
N ALA A 40 -6.21 7.70 -1.78
CA ALA A 40 -7.62 7.36 -1.98
C ALA A 40 -8.03 6.09 -1.20
N LEU A 41 -7.20 5.05 -1.21
CA LEU A 41 -7.42 3.85 -0.40
C LEU A 41 -7.39 4.15 1.10
N ALA A 42 -6.47 5.01 1.56
CA ALA A 42 -6.42 5.42 2.96
C ALA A 42 -7.71 6.14 3.39
N SER A 43 -8.18 7.10 2.59
CA SER A 43 -9.44 7.81 2.84
C SER A 43 -10.65 6.86 2.78
N GLY A 44 -10.67 5.96 1.80
CA GLY A 44 -11.74 4.98 1.63
C GLY A 44 -11.80 3.94 2.76
N LEU A 45 -10.67 3.59 3.37
CA LEU A 45 -10.65 2.72 4.56
C LEU A 45 -11.14 3.41 5.84
N LEU A 46 -11.03 4.73 5.92
CA LEU A 46 -11.42 5.53 7.08
C LEU A 46 -12.85 6.07 7.00
N THR A 47 -13.55 5.85 5.88
CA THR A 47 -14.91 6.33 5.69
C THR A 47 -15.93 5.58 6.55
N GLY A 48 -17.01 6.28 6.90
CA GLY A 48 -18.16 5.70 7.59
C GLY A 48 -19.05 4.84 6.68
N ASP A 49 -18.94 4.97 5.35
CA ASP A 49 -19.72 4.17 4.40
C ASP A 49 -19.16 2.73 4.31
N PRO A 50 -19.91 1.69 4.77
CA PRO A 50 -19.43 0.32 4.76
C PRO A 50 -19.13 -0.22 3.35
N ARG A 51 -19.82 0.27 2.31
CA ARG A 51 -19.62 -0.18 0.92
C ARG A 51 -18.29 0.32 0.38
N VAL A 52 -18.01 1.61 0.59
CA VAL A 52 -16.74 2.23 0.18
C VAL A 52 -15.58 1.65 0.98
N ARG A 53 -15.75 1.43 2.29
CA ARG A 53 -14.74 0.79 3.15
C ARG A 53 -14.40 -0.61 2.67
N ARG A 54 -15.41 -1.43 2.36
CA ARG A 54 -15.23 -2.79 1.86
C ARG A 54 -14.55 -2.83 0.48
N ALA A 55 -14.97 -1.98 -0.45
CA ALA A 55 -14.31 -1.87 -1.76
C ALA A 55 -12.84 -1.44 -1.62
N SER A 56 -12.56 -0.46 -0.76
CA SER A 56 -11.21 0.02 -0.47
C SER A 56 -10.34 -1.06 0.19
N ALA A 57 -10.93 -1.90 1.03
CA ALA A 57 -10.23 -3.01 1.67
C ALA A 57 -9.84 -4.12 0.67
N TYR A 58 -10.72 -4.51 -0.25
CA TYR A 58 -10.35 -5.42 -1.34
C TYR A 58 -9.29 -4.83 -2.27
N ALA A 59 -9.44 -3.55 -2.65
CA ALA A 59 -8.47 -2.87 -3.49
C ALA A 59 -7.10 -2.73 -2.79
N ALA A 60 -7.08 -2.47 -1.48
CA ALA A 60 -5.87 -2.47 -0.67
C ALA A 60 -5.19 -3.84 -0.63
N ALA A 61 -5.94 -4.92 -0.44
CA ALA A 61 -5.40 -6.28 -0.49
C ALA A 61 -4.81 -6.59 -1.87
N GLY A 62 -5.53 -6.25 -2.95
CA GLY A 62 -5.06 -6.40 -4.32
C GLY A 62 -3.79 -5.59 -4.61
N LEU A 63 -3.73 -4.33 -4.18
CA LEU A 63 -2.56 -3.48 -4.32
C LEU A 63 -1.36 -4.06 -3.56
N LEU A 64 -1.55 -4.48 -2.31
CA LEU A 64 -0.50 -5.13 -1.52
C LEU A 64 0.02 -6.38 -2.23
N VAL A 65 -0.83 -7.24 -2.77
CA VAL A 65 -0.35 -8.41 -3.54
C VAL A 65 0.38 -7.97 -4.81
N GLY A 66 -0.15 -7.00 -5.55
CA GLY A 66 0.42 -6.50 -6.80
C GLY A 66 1.81 -5.87 -6.65
N VAL A 67 2.10 -5.21 -5.53
CA VAL A 67 3.42 -4.58 -5.28
C VAL A 67 4.45 -5.54 -4.68
N PHE A 68 4.07 -6.75 -4.30
CA PHE A 68 4.98 -7.75 -3.72
C PHE A 68 6.20 -8.07 -4.61
N PRO A 69 6.07 -8.26 -5.94
CA PRO A 69 7.22 -8.44 -6.83
C PRO A 69 8.20 -7.25 -6.80
N GLY A 70 7.69 -6.02 -6.70
CA GLY A 70 8.53 -4.82 -6.56
C GLY A 70 9.30 -4.79 -5.24
N ASN A 71 8.67 -5.20 -4.14
CA ASN A 71 9.35 -5.32 -2.84
C ASN A 71 10.44 -6.40 -2.84
N LEU A 72 10.22 -7.52 -3.54
CA LEU A 72 11.26 -8.54 -3.76
C LEU A 72 12.43 -7.99 -4.57
N GLN A 73 12.16 -7.30 -5.68
CA GLN A 73 13.20 -6.69 -6.51
C GLN A 73 14.01 -5.66 -5.73
N MET A 74 13.34 -4.83 -4.92
CA MET A 74 14.01 -3.83 -4.07
C MET A 74 14.91 -4.50 -3.02
N CYS A 75 14.44 -5.58 -2.40
CA CYS A 75 15.26 -6.39 -1.49
C CYS A 75 16.49 -6.95 -2.24
N TRP A 76 16.28 -7.62 -3.37
CA TRP A 76 17.36 -8.15 -4.21
C TRP A 76 18.40 -7.09 -4.58
N ALA A 77 17.95 -5.94 -5.08
CA ALA A 77 18.82 -4.82 -5.43
C ALA A 77 19.61 -4.30 -4.22
N ALA A 78 18.98 -4.14 -3.06
CA ALA A 78 19.65 -3.67 -1.84
C ALA A 78 20.75 -4.62 -1.33
N TRP A 79 20.63 -5.92 -1.59
CA TRP A 79 21.64 -6.92 -1.25
C TRP A 79 22.81 -6.97 -2.25
N HIS A 80 22.60 -6.52 -3.49
CA HIS A 80 23.63 -6.47 -4.53
C HIS A 80 24.27 -5.07 -4.69
N ASP A 81 23.74 -4.07 -4.02
CA ASP A 81 24.30 -2.73 -3.96
C ASP A 81 25.32 -2.62 -2.81
N PRO A 82 26.63 -2.41 -3.09
CA PRO A 82 27.65 -2.29 -2.06
C PRO A 82 27.47 -1.04 -1.17
N ASP A 83 26.83 0.02 -1.69
CA ASP A 83 26.60 1.28 -0.99
C ASP A 83 25.33 1.27 -0.13
N ALA A 84 24.50 0.23 -0.26
CA ALA A 84 23.29 0.07 0.54
C ALA A 84 23.60 -0.08 2.04
N GLY A 85 23.20 0.92 2.82
CA GLY A 85 23.35 0.91 4.27
C GLY A 85 22.57 -0.23 4.96
N ARG A 86 23.09 -0.72 6.09
CA ARG A 86 22.51 -1.84 6.86
C ARG A 86 21.04 -1.62 7.23
N GLY A 87 20.67 -0.38 7.60
CA GLY A 87 19.29 -0.02 7.92
C GLY A 87 18.34 -0.14 6.73
N TYR A 88 18.78 0.25 5.53
CA TYR A 88 17.98 0.11 4.31
C TYR A 88 17.77 -1.36 3.96
N ARG A 89 18.83 -2.18 4.00
CA ARG A 89 18.72 -3.64 3.80
C ARG A 89 17.73 -4.27 4.78
N ALA A 90 17.84 -3.96 6.07
CA ALA A 90 16.92 -4.47 7.09
C ALA A 90 15.46 -4.06 6.81
N LEU A 91 15.23 -2.80 6.40
CA LEU A 91 13.90 -2.33 6.02
C LEU A 91 13.32 -3.12 4.83
N THR A 92 14.12 -3.36 3.77
CA THR A 92 13.64 -4.10 2.60
C THR A 92 13.26 -5.55 2.94
N VAL A 93 14.02 -6.20 3.83
CA VAL A 93 13.73 -7.55 4.32
C VAL A 93 12.47 -7.55 5.18
N LEU A 94 12.33 -6.61 6.11
CA LEU A 94 11.18 -6.53 7.02
C LEU A 94 9.85 -6.34 6.28
N ARG A 95 9.87 -5.64 5.14
CA ARG A 95 8.67 -5.40 4.33
C ARG A 95 8.03 -6.67 3.80
N LEU A 96 8.82 -7.70 3.48
CA LEU A 96 8.32 -8.95 2.90
C LEU A 96 7.37 -9.70 3.86
N PRO A 97 7.76 -10.04 5.10
CA PRO A 97 6.85 -10.70 6.03
C PRO A 97 5.74 -9.78 6.53
N VAL A 98 5.97 -8.47 6.65
CA VAL A 98 4.93 -7.52 7.11
C VAL A 98 3.77 -7.38 6.13
N GLN A 99 3.98 -7.74 4.86
CA GLN A 99 2.96 -7.67 3.82
C GLN A 99 1.83 -8.68 4.06
N VAL A 100 2.14 -9.85 4.63
CA VAL A 100 1.17 -10.90 4.94
C VAL A 100 0.10 -10.42 5.95
N PRO A 101 0.44 -9.94 7.17
CA PRO A 101 -0.56 -9.46 8.10
C PRO A 101 -1.32 -8.23 7.56
N LEU A 102 -0.71 -7.39 6.72
CA LEU A 102 -1.41 -6.27 6.10
C LEU A 102 -2.48 -6.72 5.09
N VAL A 103 -2.19 -7.75 4.28
CA VAL A 103 -3.18 -8.35 3.37
C VAL A 103 -4.30 -9.00 4.16
N LEU A 104 -3.97 -9.78 5.20
CA LEU A 104 -4.97 -10.43 6.06
C LEU A 104 -5.86 -9.40 6.77
N ALA A 105 -5.27 -8.31 7.30
CA ALA A 105 -6.03 -7.23 7.91
C ALA A 105 -6.97 -6.55 6.91
N ALA A 106 -6.51 -6.30 5.68
CA ALA A 106 -7.36 -5.74 4.63
C ALA A 106 -8.53 -6.69 4.28
N LEU A 107 -8.28 -7.99 4.15
CA LEU A 107 -9.33 -8.97 3.89
C LEU A 107 -10.31 -9.12 5.07
N ALA A 108 -9.83 -9.00 6.31
CA ALA A 108 -10.69 -9.01 7.50
C ALA A 108 -11.67 -7.83 7.48
N VAL A 109 -11.18 -6.60 7.21
CA VAL A 109 -12.04 -5.40 7.05
C VAL A 109 -13.03 -5.58 5.91
N ALA A 110 -12.63 -6.22 4.82
CA ALA A 110 -13.53 -6.49 3.69
C ALA A 110 -14.61 -7.54 4.00
N GLY A 111 -14.40 -8.38 5.01
CA GLY A 111 -15.33 -9.41 5.48
C GLY A 111 -16.30 -8.94 6.57
N GLU A 112 -16.09 -7.76 7.16
CA GLU A 112 -16.99 -7.25 8.21
C GLU A 112 -18.41 -7.03 7.66
N PRO A 113 -19.43 -7.58 8.32
CA PRO A 113 -20.81 -7.27 7.98
C PRO A 113 -21.06 -5.78 8.20
N ALA A 114 -21.85 -5.16 7.31
CA ALA A 114 -22.27 -3.78 7.51
C ALA A 114 -23.08 -3.71 8.81
N VAL A 115 -22.52 -3.08 9.84
CA VAL A 115 -23.25 -2.82 11.09
C VAL A 115 -24.41 -1.89 10.73
N PRO A 116 -25.67 -2.31 10.90
CA PRO A 116 -26.81 -1.43 10.65
C PRO A 116 -26.70 -0.20 11.57
N PRO A 117 -27.12 0.99 11.12
CA PRO A 117 -27.10 2.16 11.98
C PRO A 117 -27.88 1.85 13.25
N VAL A 118 -27.24 2.02 14.41
CA VAL A 118 -27.91 1.93 15.70
C VAL A 118 -28.96 3.03 15.69
N VAL A 119 -30.21 2.66 15.44
CA VAL A 119 -31.34 3.56 15.65
C VAL A 119 -31.35 3.81 17.15
N SER A 120 -30.82 4.97 17.57
CA SER A 120 -30.94 5.43 18.93
C SER A 120 -32.42 5.73 19.13
N SER A 121 -33.17 4.76 19.62
CA SER A 121 -34.54 4.94 20.06
C SER A 121 -34.49 5.85 21.28
N VAL A 122 -34.76 7.12 21.05
CA VAL A 122 -35.13 8.09 22.08
C VAL A 122 -36.33 7.52 22.83
N VAL A 123 -36.12 7.21 24.11
CA VAL A 123 -37.16 7.11 25.14
C VAL A 123 -36.73 8.00 26.29
#